data_AF-A0A922ITG1-F1
#
_entry.id   AF-A0A922ITG1-F1
#
_cell.length_a   1.000
_cell.length_b   1.000
_cell.length_c   1.000
_cell.angle_alpha   90.00
_cell.angle_beta   90.00
_cell.angle_gamma   90.00
#
_symmetry.space_group_name_H-M   'P 1'
#
loop_
_entity.id
_entity.type
_entity.pdbx_description
1 polymer ?
#
loop_
_entity_poly.entity_id
_entity_poly.type
_entity_poly.pdbx_seq_one_letter_code
_entity_poly.pdbx_strand_id
1 'polypeptide(L)'
;MNLNNAQKDVNLETGEEIKRNEYRKMSTYDFVRRDIEKYFAHPVSLPNTYLRSFHTKEEALVAPELAQPQLPKPPPEFVRNVWGNVTFQSKQILGSAAGVGSGDFHIYRGIRRREYTRLEMIEKTAEEERLDREFQMKQKALNDLAAEKTAKKRAKRQMKKEKRLNKRKLKSKSKSKSGENSDYSDEQLENSAQTESSEFNKI
;
A
#
# COMPACT_ATOMS: atom_id res chain seq x y z
N MET A 1 -45.06 17.16 -33.99
CA MET A 1 -44.17 17.15 -32.81
C MET A 1 -44.90 16.48 -31.66
N ASN A 2 -44.42 15.34 -31.19
CA ASN A 2 -44.89 14.69 -29.96
C ASN A 2 -43.64 14.29 -29.16
N LEU A 3 -43.36 15.03 -28.07
CA LEU A 3 -42.14 14.92 -27.26
C LEU A 3 -42.34 14.06 -25.99
N ASN A 4 -43.28 13.11 -25.99
CA ASN A 4 -43.65 12.37 -24.78
C ASN A 4 -43.42 10.85 -24.86
N ASN A 5 -42.41 10.38 -25.59
CA ASN A 5 -41.92 9.00 -25.43
C ASN A 5 -40.68 9.00 -24.55
N ALA A 6 -40.89 9.28 -23.27
CA ALA A 6 -39.87 9.07 -22.26
C ALA A 6 -39.85 7.56 -21.96
N GLN A 7 -38.89 6.82 -22.53
CA GLN A 7 -38.63 5.42 -22.14
C GLN A 7 -38.59 5.36 -20.61
N LYS A 8 -39.51 4.58 -20.02
CA LYS A 8 -39.59 4.39 -18.58
C LYS A 8 -38.58 3.30 -18.23
N ASP A 9 -37.65 3.62 -17.35
CA ASP A 9 -36.69 2.63 -16.87
C ASP A 9 -37.46 1.66 -15.96
N VAL A 10 -37.64 0.42 -16.42
CA VAL A 10 -38.37 -0.63 -15.70
C VAL A 10 -37.38 -1.62 -15.10
N ASN A 11 -37.63 -2.03 -13.86
CA ASN A 11 -36.82 -3.04 -13.20
C ASN A 11 -37.06 -4.41 -13.86
N LEU A 12 -36.01 -5.01 -14.44
CA LEU A 12 -36.11 -6.23 -15.26
C LEU A 12 -36.56 -7.48 -14.47
N GLU A 13 -36.43 -7.47 -13.14
CA GLU A 13 -36.81 -8.61 -12.28
C GLU A 13 -38.23 -8.51 -11.72
N THR A 14 -38.74 -7.30 -11.45
CA THR A 14 -40.05 -7.09 -10.80
C THR A 14 -41.09 -6.40 -11.69
N GLY A 15 -40.69 -5.87 -12.85
CA GLY A 15 -41.58 -5.20 -13.80
C GLY A 15 -42.12 -3.84 -13.34
N GLU A 16 -41.66 -3.33 -12.19
CA GLU A 16 -42.10 -2.06 -11.63
C GLU A 16 -41.38 -0.85 -12.29
N GLU A 17 -42.12 0.23 -12.53
CA GLU A 17 -41.60 1.48 -13.11
C GLU A 17 -40.70 2.21 -12.10
N ILE A 18 -39.42 2.40 -12.44
CA ILE A 18 -38.47 3.13 -11.60
C ILE A 18 -38.76 4.64 -11.76
N LYS A 19 -39.29 5.28 -10.71
CA LYS A 19 -39.51 6.73 -10.73
C LYS A 19 -38.14 7.43 -10.71
N ARG A 20 -37.91 8.33 -11.68
CA ARG A 20 -36.59 8.97 -11.97
C ARG A 20 -35.95 9.77 -10.83
N ASN A 21 -36.59 9.89 -9.66
CA ASN A 21 -36.10 10.64 -8.50
C ASN A 21 -36.10 9.83 -7.19
N GLU A 22 -36.38 8.52 -7.24
CA GLU A 22 -36.30 7.67 -6.05
C GLU A 22 -34.85 7.17 -5.86
N TYR A 23 -34.25 7.52 -4.72
CA TYR A 23 -32.91 7.09 -4.37
C TYR A 23 -32.92 5.58 -4.07
N ARG A 24 -32.63 4.75 -5.07
CA ARG A 24 -32.35 3.31 -4.85
C ARG A 24 -31.04 3.23 -4.06
N LYS A 25 -31.11 2.91 -2.77
CA LYS A 25 -29.92 2.64 -1.96
C LYS A 25 -29.18 1.45 -2.59
N MET A 26 -28.14 1.74 -3.35
CA MET A 26 -27.27 0.73 -3.97
C MET A 26 -26.40 0.08 -2.90
N SER A 27 -26.28 -1.25 -2.98
CA SER A 27 -25.31 -2.03 -2.22
C SER A 27 -23.91 -1.86 -2.79
N THR A 28 -22.87 -2.21 -2.04
CA THR A 28 -21.47 -2.24 -2.52
C THR A 28 -21.34 -3.05 -3.81
N TYR A 29 -22.11 -4.15 -3.91
CA TYR A 29 -22.19 -4.98 -5.10
C TYR A 29 -22.81 -4.25 -6.31
N ASP A 30 -23.83 -3.42 -6.11
CA ASP A 30 -24.44 -2.63 -7.19
C ASP A 30 -23.46 -1.57 -7.72
N PHE A 31 -22.65 -0.94 -6.86
CA PHE A 31 -21.62 0.01 -7.28
C PHE A 31 -20.52 -0.66 -8.10
N VAL A 32 -20.01 -1.79 -7.63
CA VAL A 32 -18.99 -2.58 -8.34
C VAL A 32 -19.55 -3.08 -9.68
N ARG A 33 -20.78 -3.59 -9.69
CA ARG A 33 -21.45 -4.05 -10.91
C ARG A 33 -21.63 -2.91 -11.91
N ARG A 34 -22.10 -1.73 -11.49
CA ARG A 34 -22.22 -0.54 -12.35
C ARG A 34 -20.88 -0.15 -12.96
N ASP A 35 -19.83 -0.11 -12.15
CA ASP A 35 -18.51 0.31 -12.61
C ASP A 35 -17.95 -0.70 -13.61
N ILE A 36 -18.05 -2.01 -13.31
CA ILE A 36 -17.71 -3.11 -14.22
C ILE A 36 -18.49 -3.01 -15.53
N GLU A 37 -19.82 -2.89 -15.47
CA GLU A 37 -20.68 -2.78 -16.65
C GLU A 37 -20.31 -1.54 -17.48
N LYS A 38 -20.03 -0.40 -16.84
CA LYS A 38 -19.54 0.81 -17.51
C LYS A 38 -18.18 0.60 -18.18
N TYR A 39 -17.26 -0.14 -17.56
CA TYR A 39 -15.96 -0.49 -18.15
C TYR A 39 -16.11 -1.42 -19.36
N PHE A 40 -17.05 -2.37 -19.34
CA PHE A 40 -17.30 -3.32 -20.44
C PHE A 40 -18.29 -2.81 -21.50
N ALA A 41 -19.00 -1.70 -21.27
CA ALA A 41 -20.00 -1.14 -22.18
C ALA A 41 -19.43 -0.42 -23.43
N HIS A 42 -18.11 -0.51 -23.70
CA HIS A 42 -17.51 -0.10 -24.98
C HIS A 42 -16.81 -1.32 -25.59
N PRO A 43 -17.15 -1.76 -26.82
CA PRO A 43 -17.21 -0.90 -28.01
C PRO A 43 -18.42 -1.15 -28.97
N VAL A 44 -18.79 -0.12 -29.74
CA VAL A 44 -19.72 -0.17 -30.91
C VAL A 44 -21.24 -0.21 -30.59
N SER A 45 -21.83 0.96 -30.32
CA SER A 45 -23.28 1.19 -30.58
C SER A 45 -23.50 2.54 -31.28
N LEU A 46 -22.88 2.73 -32.44
CA LEU A 46 -23.36 3.69 -33.43
C LEU A 46 -23.62 2.91 -34.72
N PRO A 47 -24.85 2.97 -35.29
CA PRO A 47 -25.14 2.28 -36.53
C PRO A 47 -24.32 2.90 -37.67
N ASN A 48 -23.45 2.06 -38.24
CA ASN A 48 -22.89 2.07 -39.59
C ASN A 48 -23.11 3.34 -40.44
N THR A 49 -22.03 4.07 -40.73
CA THR A 49 -21.73 4.50 -42.10
C THR A 49 -20.22 4.63 -42.35
N TYR A 50 -19.74 3.79 -43.27
CA TYR A 50 -18.52 3.86 -44.09
C TYR A 50 -17.12 3.81 -43.44
N LEU A 51 -16.52 2.61 -43.57
CA LEU A 51 -15.09 2.30 -43.64
C LEU A 51 -14.17 3.01 -42.63
N ARG A 52 -14.01 2.38 -41.45
CA ARG A 52 -12.77 2.53 -40.68
C ARG A 52 -12.33 1.19 -40.10
N SER A 53 -11.11 0.83 -40.50
CA SER A 53 -10.30 -0.33 -40.11
C SER A 53 -10.61 -0.92 -38.73
N PHE A 54 -10.79 -2.24 -38.68
CA PHE A 54 -10.73 -3.08 -37.48
C PHE A 54 -9.38 -2.94 -36.77
N HIS A 55 -9.25 -1.89 -35.96
CA HIS A 55 -8.37 -1.94 -34.80
C HIS A 55 -9.30 -2.06 -33.60
N THR A 56 -9.49 -3.28 -33.12
CA THR A 56 -9.87 -3.54 -31.74
C THR A 56 -8.75 -2.98 -30.87
N LYS A 57 -8.77 -1.68 -30.62
CA LYS A 57 -7.96 -1.08 -29.57
C LYS A 57 -8.59 -1.57 -28.28
N GLU A 58 -8.07 -2.67 -27.74
CA GLU A 58 -8.14 -2.89 -26.30
C GLU A 58 -7.52 -1.65 -25.67
N GLU A 59 -8.37 -0.75 -25.20
CA GLU A 59 -7.93 0.45 -24.51
C GLU A 59 -7.21 -0.02 -23.26
N ALA A 60 -5.88 0.13 -23.25
CA ALA A 60 -5.06 -0.34 -22.16
C ALA A 60 -5.58 0.28 -20.85
N LEU A 61 -5.91 -0.58 -19.89
CA LEU A 61 -6.34 -0.17 -18.57
C LEU A 61 -5.29 0.78 -17.98
N VAL A 62 -5.65 2.06 -17.83
CA VAL A 62 -4.81 3.05 -17.16
C VAL A 62 -4.97 2.83 -15.66
N ALA A 63 -4.21 1.86 -15.14
CA ALA A 63 -3.98 1.79 -13.71
C ALA A 63 -3.33 3.11 -13.29
N PRO A 64 -3.82 3.79 -12.23
CA PRO A 64 -3.17 5.01 -11.77
C PRO A 64 -1.73 4.66 -11.39
N GLU A 65 -0.79 5.38 -11.98
CA GLU A 65 0.59 5.32 -11.53
C GLU A 65 0.64 5.71 -10.04
N LEU A 66 1.51 5.04 -9.28
CA LEU A 66 1.68 5.35 -7.86
C LEU A 66 1.94 6.85 -7.72
N ALA A 67 1.12 7.51 -6.90
CA ALA A 67 1.24 8.94 -6.67
C ALA A 67 2.64 9.23 -6.12
N GLN A 68 3.40 10.03 -6.87
CA GLN A 68 4.73 10.44 -6.45
C GLN A 68 4.60 11.31 -5.19
N PRO A 69 5.48 11.15 -4.18
CA PRO A 69 5.45 11.98 -2.99
C PRO A 69 5.62 13.46 -3.40
N GLN A 70 4.85 14.33 -2.75
CA GLN A 70 4.88 15.76 -3.03
C GLN A 70 6.18 16.35 -2.47
N LEU A 71 7.23 16.37 -3.29
CA LEU A 71 8.50 16.96 -2.91
C LEU A 71 8.45 18.50 -3.05
N PRO A 72 9.17 19.24 -2.20
CA PRO A 72 9.26 20.68 -2.36
C PRO A 72 9.95 20.95 -3.69
N LYS A 73 9.43 21.90 -4.47
CA LYS A 73 10.07 22.29 -5.73
C LYS A 73 11.52 22.70 -5.42
N PRO A 74 12.50 22.18 -6.18
CA PRO A 74 13.88 22.57 -5.96
C PRO A 74 14.00 24.09 -6.10
N PRO A 75 14.83 24.74 -5.26
CA PRO A 75 15.06 26.17 -5.41
C PRO A 75 15.63 26.44 -6.82
N PRO A 76 15.22 27.52 -7.48
CA PRO A 76 15.78 27.88 -8.79
C PRO A 76 17.28 28.13 -8.64
N GLU A 77 18.08 27.58 -9.55
CA GLU A 77 19.54 27.71 -9.54
C GLU A 77 19.99 29.18 -9.63
N PHE A 78 19.31 29.96 -10.49
CA PHE A 78 19.59 31.38 -10.67
C PHE A 78 18.33 32.22 -10.47
N VAL A 79 18.40 33.16 -9.54
CA VAL A 79 17.35 34.18 -9.37
C VAL A 79 17.70 35.37 -10.26
N ARG A 80 17.09 35.45 -11.44
CA ARG A 80 17.31 36.53 -12.43
C ARG A 80 16.94 37.93 -11.92
N ASN A 81 16.16 38.00 -10.86
CA ASN A 81 15.64 39.24 -10.28
C ASN A 81 16.52 39.75 -9.14
N VAL A 82 17.63 39.07 -8.84
CA VAL A 82 18.67 39.50 -7.90
C VAL A 82 19.78 40.14 -8.74
N TRP A 83 20.01 41.43 -8.51
CA TRP A 83 20.95 42.31 -9.20
C TRP A 83 22.38 41.73 -9.27
N GLY A 84 22.98 41.70 -10.46
CA GLY A 84 24.38 41.26 -10.62
C GLY A 84 24.92 41.20 -12.05
N ASN A 85 24.08 41.21 -13.09
CA ASN A 85 24.50 41.21 -14.49
C ASN A 85 23.85 42.38 -15.26
N VAL A 86 24.43 43.56 -15.10
CA VAL A 86 24.07 44.77 -15.84
C VAL A 86 24.74 44.73 -17.22
N THR A 87 23.99 44.49 -18.28
CA THR A 87 24.37 44.99 -19.60
C THR A 87 24.05 46.48 -19.68
N PHE A 88 25.02 47.23 -20.22
CA PHE A 88 25.25 48.68 -20.17
C PHE A 88 24.10 49.64 -20.52
N GLN A 89 22.93 49.21 -20.98
CA GLN A 89 21.90 50.13 -21.48
C GLN A 89 20.58 50.00 -20.72
N SER A 90 20.30 51.01 -19.89
CA SER A 90 19.00 51.35 -19.31
C SER A 90 18.28 50.26 -18.51
N LYS A 91 18.57 50.13 -17.21
CA LYS A 91 17.57 49.68 -16.23
C LYS A 91 17.97 50.10 -14.82
N GLN A 92 16.99 50.57 -14.06
CA GLN A 92 17.13 51.18 -12.73
C GLN A 92 18.06 50.39 -11.79
N ILE A 93 18.91 51.13 -11.08
CA ILE A 93 19.87 50.64 -10.09
C ILE A 93 19.09 50.14 -8.87
N LEU A 94 18.84 48.83 -8.80
CA LEU A 94 18.28 48.19 -7.60
C LEU A 94 19.33 47.22 -7.06
N GLY A 95 20.18 47.70 -6.15
CA GLY A 95 21.29 46.93 -5.61
C GLY A 95 21.21 46.46 -4.17
N SER A 96 22.28 45.85 -3.65
CA SER A 96 22.40 45.43 -2.23
C SER A 96 22.21 46.60 -1.24
N ALA A 97 22.35 47.83 -1.73
CA ALA A 97 22.10 49.07 -1.00
C ALA A 97 20.84 49.85 -1.49
N ALA A 98 20.06 49.30 -2.42
CA ALA A 98 18.79 49.90 -2.82
C ALA A 98 17.72 49.63 -1.75
N GLY A 99 16.89 50.64 -1.46
CA GLY A 99 15.84 50.54 -0.44
C GLY A 99 14.76 49.51 -0.76
N VAL A 100 13.93 49.19 0.25
CA VAL A 100 12.78 48.29 0.12
C VAL A 100 11.81 48.82 -0.95
N GLY A 101 11.63 48.03 -2.01
CA GLY A 101 10.64 48.29 -3.05
C GLY A 101 9.25 47.77 -2.67
N SER A 102 8.20 48.29 -3.30
CA SER A 102 6.80 47.87 -3.04
C SER A 102 6.53 46.39 -3.29
N GLY A 103 7.35 45.72 -4.12
CA GLY A 103 7.25 44.28 -4.41
C GLY A 103 7.98 43.38 -3.41
N ASP A 104 8.86 43.93 -2.56
CA ASP A 104 9.75 43.14 -1.70
C ASP A 104 8.99 42.34 -0.64
N PHE A 105 7.90 42.93 -0.10
CA PHE A 105 7.02 42.24 0.84
C PHE A 105 6.40 40.96 0.25
N HIS A 106 5.98 40.98 -1.02
CA HIS A 106 5.41 39.81 -1.66
C HIS A 106 6.45 38.74 -1.99
N ILE A 107 7.69 39.16 -2.29
CA ILE A 107 8.83 38.27 -2.48
C ILE A 107 9.14 37.55 -1.17
N TYR A 108 9.30 38.27 -0.06
CA TYR A 108 9.53 37.69 1.28
C TYR A 108 8.40 36.73 1.68
N ARG A 109 7.13 37.14 1.51
CA ARG A 109 5.96 36.30 1.82
C ARG A 109 5.96 34.97 1.03
N GLY A 110 6.34 35.01 -0.25
CA GLY A 110 6.44 33.82 -1.09
C GLY A 110 7.62 32.91 -0.73
N ILE A 111 8.77 33.49 -0.38
CA ILE A 111 9.94 32.75 0.09
C ILE A 111 9.63 32.08 1.44
N ARG A 112 9.09 32.82 2.41
CA ARG A 112 8.76 32.33 3.75
C ARG A 112 7.80 31.15 3.72
N ARG A 113 6.74 31.20 2.89
CA ARG A 113 5.81 30.08 2.73
C ARG A 113 6.48 28.84 2.17
N ARG A 114 7.28 28.99 1.10
CA ARG A 114 8.02 27.87 0.52
C ARG A 114 8.96 27.24 1.55
N GLU A 115 9.63 28.07 2.34
CA GLU A 115 10.55 27.61 3.36
C GLU A 115 9.84 26.90 4.52
N TYR A 116 8.72 27.43 5.00
CA TYR A 116 7.92 26.77 6.05
C TYR A 116 7.38 25.43 5.58
N THR A 117 6.82 25.36 4.37
CA THR A 117 6.37 24.08 3.80
C THR A 117 7.54 23.10 3.65
N ARG A 118 8.74 23.57 3.26
CA ARG A 118 9.94 22.74 3.17
C ARG A 118 10.36 22.19 4.53
N LEU A 119 10.43 23.05 5.56
CA LEU A 119 10.80 22.67 6.93
C LEU A 119 9.80 21.68 7.53
N GLU A 120 8.51 21.98 7.40
CA GLU A 120 7.42 21.11 7.89
C GLU A 120 7.48 19.71 7.26
N MET A 121 7.77 19.61 5.96
CA MET A 121 7.93 18.31 5.31
C MET A 121 9.18 17.57 5.79
N ILE A 122 10.30 18.27 5.99
CA ILE A 122 11.52 17.64 6.53
C ILE A 122 11.26 17.07 7.92
N GLU A 123 10.63 17.86 8.80
CA GLU A 123 10.28 17.42 10.15
C GLU A 123 9.36 16.20 10.12
N LYS A 124 8.29 16.25 9.32
CA LYS A 124 7.35 15.12 9.16
C LYS A 124 8.04 13.85 8.63
N THR A 125 8.84 13.96 7.58
CA THR A 125 9.55 12.81 7.01
C THR A 125 10.54 12.20 8.01
N ALA A 126 11.23 13.03 8.81
CA ALA A 126 12.14 12.55 9.84
C ALA A 126 11.40 11.82 10.98
N GLU A 127 10.24 12.32 11.38
CA GLU A 127 9.38 11.66 12.38
C GLU A 127 8.84 10.33 11.87
N GLU A 128 8.31 10.29 10.64
CA GLU A 128 7.83 9.08 9.97
C GLU A 128 8.95 8.04 9.86
N GLU A 129 10.14 8.42 9.37
CA GLU A 129 11.27 7.50 9.26
C GLU A 129 11.72 6.94 10.63
N ARG A 130 11.68 7.77 11.68
CA ARG A 130 12.00 7.31 13.03
C ARG A 130 10.99 6.26 13.51
N LEU A 131 9.70 6.54 13.37
CA LEU A 131 8.63 5.62 13.77
C LEU A 131 8.66 4.32 12.97
N ASP A 132 8.91 4.40 11.67
CA ASP A 132 9.02 3.24 10.79
C ASP A 132 10.22 2.37 11.16
N ARG A 133 11.37 2.99 11.45
CA ARG A 133 12.57 2.26 11.91
C ARG A 133 12.30 1.54 13.23
N GLU A 134 11.69 2.22 14.21
CA GLU A 134 11.32 1.62 15.49
C GLU A 134 10.33 0.45 15.31
N PHE A 135 9.33 0.62 14.43
CA PHE A 135 8.36 -0.41 14.12
C PHE A 135 9.01 -1.63 13.45
N GLN A 136 9.84 -1.42 12.43
CA GLN A 136 10.55 -2.50 11.73
C GLN A 136 11.47 -3.27 12.68
N MET A 137 12.19 -2.57 13.56
CA MET A 137 13.05 -3.21 14.58
C MET A 137 12.24 -4.07 15.55
N LYS A 138 11.10 -3.56 16.05
CA LYS A 138 10.19 -4.32 16.92
C LYS A 138 9.63 -5.55 16.20
N GLN A 139 9.15 -5.38 14.96
CA GLN A 139 8.60 -6.49 14.18
C GLN A 139 9.64 -7.57 13.92
N LYS A 140 10.89 -7.17 13.60
CA LYS A 140 12.00 -8.10 13.41
C LYS A 140 12.29 -8.88 14.68
N ALA A 141 12.38 -8.21 15.83
CA ALA A 141 12.61 -8.87 17.11
C ALA A 141 11.50 -9.88 17.45
N LEU A 142 10.23 -9.53 17.23
CA LEU A 142 9.10 -10.45 17.43
C LEU A 142 9.16 -11.65 16.50
N ASN A 143 9.50 -11.43 15.23
CA ASN A 143 9.65 -12.50 14.24
C ASN A 143 10.81 -13.44 14.60
N ASP A 144 11.94 -12.91 15.06
CA ASP A 144 13.11 -13.68 15.48
C ASP A 144 12.78 -14.54 16.71
N LEU A 145 12.09 -13.98 17.71
CA LEU A 145 11.62 -14.74 18.88
C LEU A 145 10.62 -15.84 18.50
N ALA A 146 9.70 -15.56 17.60
CA ALA A 146 8.75 -16.55 17.10
C ALA A 146 9.46 -17.67 16.30
N ALA A 147 10.46 -17.31 15.49
CA ALA A 147 11.27 -18.24 14.73
C ALA A 147 12.11 -19.14 15.65
N GLU A 148 12.73 -18.59 16.70
CA GLU A 148 13.50 -19.35 17.68
C GLU A 148 12.62 -20.36 18.42
N LYS A 149 11.45 -19.93 18.93
CA LYS A 149 10.47 -20.81 19.57
C LYS A 149 10.02 -21.93 18.62
N THR A 150 9.79 -21.60 17.35
CA THR A 150 9.39 -22.57 16.32
C THR A 150 10.53 -23.54 15.98
N ALA A 151 11.77 -23.06 15.89
CA ALA A 151 12.96 -23.85 15.61
C ALA A 151 13.25 -24.84 16.74
N LYS A 152 13.19 -24.40 18.01
CA LYS A 152 13.31 -25.26 19.20
C LYS A 152 12.25 -26.39 19.17
N LYS A 153 10.98 -26.06 18.91
CA LYS A 153 9.89 -27.06 18.80
C LYS A 153 10.09 -28.01 17.60
N ARG A 154 10.54 -27.49 16.45
CA ARG A 154 10.83 -28.29 15.25
C ARG A 154 11.98 -29.26 15.50
N ALA A 155 13.07 -28.82 16.14
CA ALA A 155 14.20 -29.66 16.50
C ALA A 155 13.78 -30.81 17.42
N LYS A 156 12.99 -30.53 18.48
CA LYS A 156 12.41 -31.57 19.36
C LYS A 156 11.60 -32.61 18.56
N ARG A 157 10.73 -32.16 17.63
CA ARG A 157 9.93 -33.06 16.79
C ARG A 157 10.80 -33.91 15.84
N GLN A 158 11.87 -33.34 15.27
CA GLN A 158 12.78 -34.09 14.41
C GLN A 158 13.55 -35.16 15.18
N MET A 159 14.08 -34.84 16.37
CA MET A 159 14.72 -35.85 17.23
C MET A 159 13.77 -36.99 17.60
N LYS A 160 12.51 -36.69 17.94
CA LYS A 160 11.49 -37.73 18.20
C LYS A 160 11.19 -38.57 16.95
N LYS A 161 11.10 -37.94 15.77
CA LYS A 161 10.89 -38.62 14.49
C LYS A 161 12.04 -39.57 14.16
N GLU A 162 13.29 -39.13 14.34
CA GLU A 162 14.50 -39.93 14.12
C GLU A 162 14.58 -41.11 15.09
N LYS A 163 14.35 -40.88 16.39
CA LYS A 163 14.27 -41.96 17.39
C LYS A 163 13.22 -43.02 17.01
N ARG A 164 12.02 -42.58 16.60
CA ARG A 164 10.94 -43.48 16.15
C ARG A 164 11.33 -44.26 14.89
N LEU A 165 11.99 -43.60 13.93
CA LEU A 165 12.47 -44.26 12.72
C LEU A 165 13.56 -45.30 13.04
N ASN A 166 14.49 -44.98 13.92
CA ASN A 166 15.54 -45.90 14.37
C ASN A 166 14.96 -47.09 15.15
N LYS A 167 13.99 -46.88 16.05
CA LYS A 167 13.27 -47.96 16.75
C LYS A 167 12.54 -48.87 15.76
N ARG A 168 11.92 -48.31 14.71
CA ARG A 168 11.29 -49.09 13.61
C ARG A 168 12.31 -49.90 12.81
N LYS A 169 13.46 -49.32 12.44
CA LYS A 169 14.56 -50.01 11.73
C LYS A 169 15.16 -51.15 12.56
N LEU A 170 15.39 -50.91 13.85
CA LEU A 170 15.85 -51.91 14.80
C LEU A 170 14.82 -53.03 14.94
N LYS A 171 13.53 -52.70 15.13
CA LYS A 171 12.44 -53.69 15.23
C LYS A 171 12.24 -54.48 13.94
N SER A 172 12.44 -53.90 12.74
CA SER A 172 12.44 -54.68 11.50
C SER A 172 13.66 -55.60 11.36
N LYS A 173 14.80 -55.21 11.93
CA LYS A 173 16.04 -56.02 11.94
C LYS A 173 16.02 -57.11 13.02
N SER A 174 15.27 -56.89 14.12
CA SER A 174 15.08 -57.82 15.24
C SER A 174 13.76 -58.59 15.18
N LYS A 175 12.89 -58.38 14.18
CA LYS A 175 11.70 -59.24 13.95
C LYS A 175 12.06 -60.65 13.48
N SER A 176 13.36 -60.95 13.37
CA SER A 176 13.93 -62.29 13.34
C SER A 176 14.12 -62.93 14.73
N LYS A 177 13.97 -62.20 15.85
CA LYS A 177 14.02 -62.72 17.24
C LYS A 177 13.16 -61.88 18.22
N SER A 178 11.93 -62.34 18.46
CA SER A 178 11.06 -62.23 19.66
C SER A 178 10.90 -60.91 20.46
N GLY A 179 9.64 -60.58 20.79
CA GLY A 179 9.23 -60.16 22.15
C GLY A 179 8.94 -58.67 22.41
N GLU A 180 7.72 -58.39 22.86
CA GLU A 180 7.20 -57.08 23.31
C GLU A 180 7.86 -56.59 24.60
N ASN A 181 8.13 -55.27 24.75
CA ASN A 181 7.45 -54.34 25.66
C ASN A 181 8.22 -53.00 25.87
N SER A 182 7.49 -52.02 26.43
CA SER A 182 7.89 -50.73 27.03
C SER A 182 7.96 -49.47 26.14
N ASP A 183 6.95 -48.62 26.33
CA ASP A 183 6.78 -47.28 25.77
C ASP A 183 6.18 -46.39 26.87
N TYR A 184 7.01 -45.98 27.84
CA TYR A 184 6.58 -45.07 28.91
C TYR A 184 7.80 -44.33 29.49
N SER A 185 8.22 -43.24 28.85
CA SER A 185 9.07 -42.19 29.45
C SER A 185 9.33 -41.05 28.44
N ASP A 186 8.42 -40.07 28.36
CA ASP A 186 8.69 -38.83 27.58
C ASP A 186 7.92 -37.58 28.06
N GLU A 187 7.55 -37.49 29.35
CA GLU A 187 6.79 -36.33 29.88
C GLU A 187 7.65 -35.25 30.58
N GLN A 188 8.94 -35.46 30.82
CA GLN A 188 9.73 -34.49 31.61
C GLN A 188 10.22 -33.25 30.85
N LEU A 189 10.04 -33.16 29.53
CA LEU A 189 10.57 -32.04 28.70
C LEU A 189 9.55 -30.96 28.33
N GLU A 190 8.30 -31.07 28.79
CA GLU A 190 7.26 -30.05 28.59
C GLU A 190 7.25 -28.97 29.67
N ASN A 191 7.61 -29.30 30.91
CA ASN A 191 7.55 -28.35 32.04
C ASN A 191 8.58 -27.20 31.95
N SER A 192 9.79 -27.44 31.43
CA SER A 192 10.82 -26.38 31.37
C SER A 192 10.59 -25.33 30.27
N ALA A 193 9.80 -25.66 29.24
CA ALA A 193 9.50 -24.73 28.15
C ALA A 193 8.29 -23.82 28.47
N GLN A 194 7.43 -24.22 29.42
CA GLN A 194 6.31 -23.42 29.88
C GLN A 194 6.76 -22.36 30.90
N THR A 195 7.70 -22.70 31.80
CA THR A 195 8.22 -21.77 32.81
C THR A 195 8.96 -20.56 32.22
N GLU A 196 9.76 -20.75 31.17
CA GLU A 196 10.42 -19.59 30.51
C GLU A 196 9.46 -18.74 29.67
N SER A 197 8.34 -19.32 29.22
CA SER A 197 7.33 -18.59 28.47
C SER A 197 6.39 -17.76 29.34
N SER A 198 6.21 -18.13 30.62
CA SER A 198 5.37 -17.39 31.57
C SER A 198 6.12 -16.21 32.21
N GLU A 199 7.44 -16.30 32.34
CA GLU A 199 8.28 -15.25 32.95
C GLU A 199 8.49 -14.05 32.01
N PHE A 200 8.46 -14.25 30.69
CA PHE A 200 8.60 -13.19 29.69
C PHE A 200 7.31 -12.37 29.45
N ASN A 201 6.15 -12.87 29.88
CA ASN A 201 4.85 -12.15 29.76
C ASN A 201 4.57 -11.24 30.97
N LYS A 202 5.54 -11.06 31.87
CA LYS A 202 5.40 -10.30 33.13
C LYS A 202 6.07 -8.93 33.13
N ILE A 203 6.58 -8.48 31.98
CA ILE A 203 7.17 -7.15 31.73
C ILE A 203 6.36 -6.50 30.61
#